data_AF-A0A951W9V9-F1
#
_entry.id   AF-A0A951W9V9-F1
#
_cell.length_a   1.000
_cell.length_b   1.000
_cell.length_c   1.000
_cell.angle_alpha   90.00
_cell.angle_beta   90.00
_cell.angle_gamma   90.00
#
_symmetry.space_group_name_H-M   'P 1'
#
loop_
_entity.id
_entity.type
_entity.pdbx_description
1 polymer ?
#
loop_
_entity_poly.entity_id
_entity_poly.type
_entity_poly.pdbx_seq_one_letter_code
_entity_poly.pdbx_strand_id
1 'polypeptide(L)'
;MQRSIFLFLAVFIFSVVLKAQDPEKYNAVYNKVYVEISQKDFNRALEIADSLYNISETDLFKAKSLMLSASLYEQAGDLKKAIDYAKRADKTLEKSNDYVWKTRILGFLASQHRSLSLYNESEKYVNRAIETAKKIDDPKRADVTLGLLEQEKAMGKSESGNFREAIIHFDKAAEYFEESVTDTLLIAQNHQFKGQAFLGLDEYEKAITEFQKVLDLWGDMPDNYIKGMSYVGMAQAYSKTNRLELAKENLDLAEKTLKGSEYLEVRKAFWDAKIEYYQAANEVNLLKTAYSKRDSITNEIKKQKDSFLDYSFSELSQENLKNSKNQKLKNYALVGGSLVLLAGLVFMIFYRNKKKKEIQRFKQYIEELKKSEAEKIAKQTKRHSENQADDNIMSAESEEKILSYLEKFEESKLYTKSDVSLSWLAAYCKTNNKYLSFCINKHKGKDFNNYINELRIEYIILKLINNPVYKKYKIATLAEEAGFSSQNKFSMIFKSVTSITPSAFIKQLDGQEKTD
;
A
#
# COMPACT_ATOMS: atom_id res chain seq x y z
N MET A 1 -12.10 53.47 6.36
CA MET A 1 -12.91 52.29 5.91
C MET A 1 -12.23 51.77 4.65
N GLN A 2 -11.82 50.49 4.55
CA GLN A 2 -12.60 49.37 3.96
C GLN A 2 -13.20 49.74 2.58
N ARG A 3 -13.21 48.97 1.48
CA ARG A 3 -12.72 47.61 1.05
C ARG A 3 -12.87 47.57 -0.50
N SER A 4 -12.28 46.71 -1.34
CA SER A 4 -11.04 45.90 -1.33
C SER A 4 -10.98 45.07 -2.64
N ILE A 5 -9.80 44.91 -3.29
CA ILE A 5 -9.50 43.96 -4.40
C ILE A 5 -10.14 44.41 -5.76
N PHE A 6 -9.42 44.55 -6.89
CA PHE A 6 -8.78 43.48 -7.66
C PHE A 6 -7.45 43.83 -8.33
N LEU A 7 -6.52 42.88 -8.22
CA LEU A 7 -5.30 42.76 -9.00
C LEU A 7 -5.64 41.98 -10.28
N PHE A 8 -5.42 42.52 -11.48
CA PHE A 8 -5.42 41.72 -12.71
C PHE A 8 -3.99 41.49 -13.19
N LEU A 9 -3.46 40.32 -12.86
CA LEU A 9 -2.16 39.86 -13.32
C LEU A 9 -2.26 39.50 -14.81
N ALA A 10 -1.46 40.12 -15.66
CA ALA A 10 -1.32 39.69 -17.06
C ALA A 10 -0.55 38.37 -17.11
N VAL A 11 -1.26 37.24 -17.10
CA VAL A 11 -0.66 35.93 -17.33
C VAL A 11 -0.43 35.75 -18.83
N PHE A 12 0.84 35.86 -19.24
CA PHE A 12 1.25 35.49 -20.59
C PHE A 12 0.90 34.02 -20.84
N ILE A 13 0.12 33.78 -21.89
CA ILE A 13 -0.11 32.44 -22.42
C ILE A 13 1.20 31.99 -23.08
N PHE A 14 2.06 31.32 -22.32
CA PHE A 14 3.10 30.49 -22.90
C PHE A 14 2.41 29.26 -23.51
N SER A 15 2.07 29.36 -24.79
CA SER A 15 1.78 28.19 -25.61
C SER A 15 3.06 27.37 -25.72
N VAL A 16 3.25 26.43 -24.78
CA VAL A 16 4.21 25.35 -24.95
C VAL A 16 3.75 24.59 -26.19
N VAL A 17 4.44 24.83 -27.31
CA VAL A 17 4.30 24.00 -28.50
C VAL A 17 4.91 22.66 -28.13
N LEU A 18 4.07 21.77 -27.61
CA LEU A 18 4.32 20.35 -27.54
C LEU A 18 4.61 19.90 -28.98
N LYS A 19 5.90 19.76 -29.31
CA LYS A 19 6.32 19.16 -30.57
C LYS A 19 5.99 17.68 -30.51
N ALA A 20 4.75 17.32 -30.81
CA ALA A 20 4.32 15.93 -30.78
C ALA A 20 5.30 15.05 -31.58
N GLN A 21 5.92 14.08 -30.91
CA GLN A 21 6.79 13.09 -31.52
C GLN A 21 6.19 12.52 -32.82
N ASP A 22 6.94 12.66 -33.92
CA ASP A 22 6.55 12.31 -35.28
C ASP A 22 6.21 10.80 -35.39
N PRO A 23 4.92 10.43 -35.58
CA PRO A 23 4.52 9.03 -35.57
C PRO A 23 5.05 8.24 -36.77
N GLU A 24 5.20 8.87 -37.93
CA GLU A 24 5.67 8.21 -39.14
C GLU A 24 7.15 7.88 -39.03
N LYS A 25 7.98 8.85 -38.61
CA LYS A 25 9.41 8.61 -38.36
C LYS A 25 9.62 7.57 -37.27
N TYR A 26 8.84 7.62 -36.19
CA TYR A 26 8.89 6.58 -35.14
C TYR A 26 8.59 5.19 -35.72
N ASN A 27 7.46 5.04 -36.42
CA ASN A 27 7.04 3.73 -36.96
C ASN A 27 8.02 3.23 -38.05
N ALA A 28 8.62 4.12 -38.84
CA ALA A 28 9.63 3.75 -39.83
C ALA A 28 10.91 3.19 -39.19
N VAL A 29 11.41 3.81 -38.11
CA VAL A 29 12.55 3.27 -37.34
C VAL A 29 12.18 1.95 -36.67
N TYR A 30 11.00 1.86 -36.03
CA TYR A 30 10.48 0.62 -35.43
C TYR A 30 10.50 -0.53 -36.45
N ASN A 31 9.87 -0.33 -37.62
CA ASN A 31 9.75 -1.36 -38.64
C ASN A 31 11.13 -1.78 -39.19
N LYS A 32 12.03 -0.81 -39.44
CA LYS A 32 13.39 -1.10 -39.88
C LYS A 32 14.19 -1.90 -38.84
N VAL A 33 14.05 -1.57 -37.55
CA VAL A 33 14.69 -2.33 -36.47
C VAL A 33 14.18 -3.76 -36.43
N TYR A 34 12.85 -3.94 -36.46
CA TYR A 34 12.20 -5.23 -36.33
C TYR A 34 12.44 -6.18 -37.52
N VAL A 35 12.43 -5.65 -38.75
CA VAL A 35 12.50 -6.45 -40.00
C VAL A 35 13.91 -6.55 -40.56
N GLU A 36 14.74 -5.50 -40.47
CA GLU A 36 16.04 -5.44 -41.15
C GLU A 36 17.23 -5.56 -40.19
N ILE A 37 17.23 -4.80 -39.08
CA ILE A 37 18.40 -4.72 -38.20
C ILE A 37 18.49 -5.95 -37.29
N SER A 38 17.36 -6.42 -36.73
CA SER A 38 17.27 -7.64 -35.91
C SER A 38 17.94 -8.85 -36.55
N GLN A 39 17.78 -9.02 -37.87
CA GLN A 39 18.28 -10.12 -38.67
C GLN A 39 19.80 -10.04 -38.96
N LYS A 40 20.41 -8.87 -38.73
CA LYS A 40 21.82 -8.59 -39.03
C LYS A 40 22.65 -8.40 -37.76
N ASP A 41 22.09 -7.70 -36.77
CA ASP A 41 22.71 -7.39 -35.50
C ASP A 41 21.62 -7.20 -34.42
N PHE A 42 21.38 -8.28 -33.68
CA PHE A 42 20.41 -8.32 -32.59
C PHE A 42 20.74 -7.33 -31.45
N ASN A 43 22.03 -7.18 -31.11
CA ASN A 43 22.43 -6.27 -30.04
C ASN A 43 22.18 -4.82 -30.44
N ARG A 44 22.50 -4.46 -31.69
CA ARG A 44 22.22 -3.14 -32.22
C ARG A 44 20.72 -2.86 -32.35
N ALA A 45 19.91 -3.87 -32.65
CA ALA A 45 18.45 -3.74 -32.64
C ALA A 45 17.92 -3.38 -31.24
N LEU A 46 18.44 -4.03 -30.18
CA LEU A 46 18.10 -3.71 -28.80
C LEU A 46 18.55 -2.30 -28.38
N GLU A 47 19.78 -1.89 -28.73
CA GLU A 47 20.25 -0.52 -28.45
C GLU A 47 19.34 0.56 -29.06
N ILE A 48 18.83 0.31 -30.28
CA ILE A 48 17.90 1.24 -30.94
C ILE A 48 16.51 1.18 -30.28
N ALA A 49 16.04 0.02 -29.83
CA ALA A 49 14.77 -0.10 -29.10
C ALA A 49 14.81 0.64 -27.75
N ASP A 50 15.90 0.51 -27.00
CA ASP A 50 16.13 1.26 -25.76
C ASP A 50 16.30 2.76 -26.04
N SER A 51 16.96 3.15 -27.14
CA SER A 51 17.03 4.54 -27.58
C SER A 51 15.64 5.11 -27.89
N LEU A 52 14.82 4.39 -28.66
CA LEU A 52 13.42 4.74 -28.96
C LEU A 52 12.59 4.92 -27.68
N TYR A 53 12.75 4.03 -26.69
CA TYR A 53 12.08 4.14 -25.40
C TYR A 53 12.48 5.41 -24.65
N ASN A 54 13.78 5.72 -24.59
CA ASN A 54 14.30 6.88 -23.87
C ASN A 54 13.92 8.22 -24.50
N ILE A 55 13.77 8.29 -25.83
CA ILE A 55 13.29 9.50 -26.54
C ILE A 55 11.76 9.58 -26.68
N SER A 56 11.02 8.58 -26.17
CA SER A 56 9.56 8.54 -26.32
C SER A 56 8.86 9.52 -25.39
N GLU A 57 8.16 10.50 -25.97
CA GLU A 57 7.48 11.57 -25.25
C GLU A 57 6.15 11.13 -24.63
N THR A 58 5.48 10.15 -25.25
CA THR A 58 4.17 9.64 -24.81
C THR A 58 4.27 8.21 -24.29
N ASP A 59 3.35 7.83 -23.40
CA ASP A 59 3.26 6.47 -22.90
C ASP A 59 2.91 5.47 -24.02
N LEU A 60 2.26 5.92 -25.10
CA LEU A 60 2.07 5.13 -26.33
C LEU A 60 3.40 4.78 -27.00
N PHE A 61 4.27 5.76 -27.26
CA PHE A 61 5.56 5.48 -27.89
C PHE A 61 6.51 4.71 -26.96
N LYS A 62 6.44 4.92 -25.63
CA LYS A 62 7.14 4.06 -24.66
C LYS A 62 6.66 2.62 -24.72
N ALA A 63 5.35 2.38 -24.70
CA ALA A 63 4.78 1.04 -24.79
C ALA A 63 5.10 0.35 -26.12
N LYS A 64 5.05 1.08 -27.24
CA LYS A 64 5.54 0.58 -28.54
C LYS A 64 7.02 0.20 -28.46
N SER A 65 7.87 1.01 -27.85
CA SER A 65 9.31 0.73 -27.75
C SER A 65 9.59 -0.50 -26.88
N LEU A 66 8.82 -0.67 -25.79
CA LEU A 66 8.85 -1.90 -24.99
C LEU A 66 8.37 -3.11 -25.80
N MET A 67 7.33 -2.97 -26.63
CA MET A 67 6.88 -4.04 -27.53
C MET A 67 7.90 -4.38 -28.62
N LEU A 68 8.67 -3.40 -29.11
CA LEU A 68 9.79 -3.69 -30.01
C LEU A 68 10.80 -4.62 -29.33
N SER A 69 11.24 -4.28 -28.12
CA SER A 69 12.12 -5.15 -27.32
C SER A 69 11.48 -6.52 -27.03
N ALA A 70 10.17 -6.57 -26.78
CA ALA A 70 9.45 -7.83 -26.56
C ALA A 70 9.51 -8.74 -27.80
N SER A 71 9.17 -8.20 -28.98
CA SER A 71 9.19 -8.95 -30.25
C SER A 71 10.61 -9.28 -30.74
N LEU A 72 11.62 -8.47 -30.40
CA LEU A 72 13.03 -8.82 -30.61
C LEU A 72 13.43 -10.03 -29.74
N TYR A 73 13.08 -10.04 -28.45
CA TYR A 73 13.38 -11.18 -27.59
C TYR A 73 12.59 -12.45 -27.94
N GLU A 74 11.37 -12.31 -28.47
CA GLU A 74 10.62 -13.41 -29.09
C GLU A 74 11.39 -14.02 -30.28
N GLN A 75 11.85 -13.18 -31.23
CA GLN A 75 12.68 -13.64 -32.36
C GLN A 75 13.96 -14.36 -31.89
N ALA A 76 14.57 -13.92 -30.79
CA ALA A 76 15.74 -14.56 -30.19
C ALA A 76 15.44 -15.79 -29.32
N GLY A 77 14.17 -16.18 -29.14
CA GLY A 77 13.74 -17.29 -28.28
C GLY A 77 13.85 -17.02 -26.76
N ASP A 78 14.13 -15.79 -26.33
CA ASP A 78 14.16 -15.38 -24.93
C ASP A 78 12.74 -15.01 -24.46
N LEU A 79 11.88 -16.03 -24.39
CA LEU A 79 10.46 -15.92 -24.01
C LEU A 79 10.27 -15.19 -22.67
N LYS A 80 11.23 -15.35 -21.75
CA LYS A 80 11.29 -14.64 -20.47
C LYS A 80 11.28 -13.13 -20.68
N LYS A 81 12.24 -12.60 -21.44
CA LYS A 81 12.33 -11.15 -21.66
C LYS A 81 11.20 -10.66 -22.56
N ALA A 82 10.78 -11.45 -23.55
CA ALA A 82 9.61 -11.14 -24.37
C ALA A 82 8.37 -10.84 -23.49
N ILE A 83 8.08 -11.71 -22.52
CA ILE A 83 6.98 -11.53 -21.58
C ILE A 83 7.21 -10.37 -20.60
N ASP A 84 8.42 -10.16 -20.06
CA ASP A 84 8.71 -9.01 -19.17
C ASP A 84 8.44 -7.66 -19.89
N TYR A 85 9.02 -7.48 -21.07
CA TYR A 85 8.87 -6.26 -21.85
C TYR A 85 7.40 -6.03 -22.25
N ALA A 86 6.65 -7.07 -22.63
CA ALA A 86 5.23 -6.97 -22.92
C ALA A 86 4.38 -6.64 -21.67
N LYS A 87 4.67 -7.23 -20.49
CA LYS A 87 4.02 -6.86 -19.21
C LYS A 87 4.31 -5.40 -18.82
N ARG A 88 5.53 -4.92 -19.07
CA ARG A 88 5.91 -3.50 -18.90
C ARG A 88 5.16 -2.59 -19.87
N ALA A 89 4.89 -3.04 -21.10
CA ALA A 89 4.07 -2.31 -22.06
C ALA A 89 2.59 -2.22 -21.61
N ASP A 90 1.99 -3.34 -21.16
CA ASP A 90 0.60 -3.38 -20.64
C ASP A 90 0.43 -2.38 -19.49
N LYS A 91 1.36 -2.41 -18.53
CA LYS A 91 1.40 -1.48 -17.40
C LYS A 91 1.61 -0.03 -17.82
N THR A 92 2.46 0.24 -18.81
CA THR A 92 2.68 1.60 -19.34
C THR A 92 1.39 2.17 -19.96
N LEU A 93 0.56 1.33 -20.59
CA LEU A 93 -0.73 1.76 -21.15
C LEU A 93 -1.90 1.69 -20.18
N GLU A 94 -1.76 1.25 -18.93
CA GLU A 94 -2.89 0.99 -18.02
C GLU A 94 -3.95 2.11 -18.01
N LYS A 95 -3.52 3.37 -17.97
CA LYS A 95 -4.37 4.58 -17.96
C LYS A 95 -4.67 5.20 -19.34
N SER A 96 -4.14 4.63 -20.42
CA SER A 96 -4.36 5.09 -21.79
C SER A 96 -5.73 4.65 -22.34
N ASN A 97 -6.29 5.44 -23.25
CA ASN A 97 -7.46 5.08 -24.05
C ASN A 97 -7.07 4.48 -25.42
N ASP A 98 -5.79 4.19 -25.68
CA ASP A 98 -5.38 3.44 -26.88
C ASP A 98 -5.73 1.95 -26.72
N TYR A 99 -6.99 1.63 -27.00
CA TYR A 99 -7.51 0.27 -26.93
C TYR A 99 -6.91 -0.65 -28.00
N VAL A 100 -6.44 -0.11 -29.13
CA VAL A 100 -5.78 -0.90 -30.18
C VAL A 100 -4.45 -1.45 -29.66
N TRP A 101 -3.57 -0.62 -29.10
CA TRP A 101 -2.29 -1.08 -28.57
C TRP A 101 -2.42 -1.89 -27.29
N LYS A 102 -3.35 -1.56 -26.40
CA LYS A 102 -3.68 -2.44 -25.27
C LYS A 102 -4.06 -3.85 -25.75
N THR A 103 -4.94 -3.94 -26.73
CA THR A 103 -5.39 -5.24 -27.24
C THR A 103 -4.27 -6.02 -27.92
N ARG A 104 -3.39 -5.35 -28.69
CA ARG A 104 -2.19 -5.96 -29.28
C ARG A 104 -1.23 -6.52 -28.24
N ILE A 105 -0.98 -5.78 -27.15
CA ILE A 105 -0.11 -6.25 -26.05
C ILE A 105 -0.73 -7.47 -25.36
N LEU A 106 -2.04 -7.45 -25.12
CA LEU A 106 -2.75 -8.59 -24.50
C LEU A 106 -2.77 -9.82 -25.42
N GLY A 107 -2.96 -9.64 -26.73
CA GLY A 107 -2.87 -10.72 -27.72
C GLY A 107 -1.46 -11.31 -27.83
N PHE A 108 -0.42 -10.46 -27.79
CA PHE A 108 0.97 -10.92 -27.71
C PHE A 108 1.20 -11.76 -26.45
N LEU A 109 0.78 -11.26 -25.27
CA LEU A 109 0.88 -12.00 -24.01
C LEU A 109 0.11 -13.32 -24.06
N ALA A 110 -1.08 -13.36 -24.66
CA ALA A 110 -1.82 -14.60 -24.88
C ALA A 110 -1.01 -15.62 -25.70
N SER A 111 -0.48 -15.21 -26.85
CA SER A 111 0.36 -16.05 -27.72
C SER A 111 1.60 -16.58 -27.00
N GLN A 112 2.31 -15.74 -26.22
CA GLN A 112 3.47 -16.21 -25.44
C GLN A 112 3.07 -17.24 -24.37
N HIS A 113 1.93 -17.08 -23.68
CA HIS A 113 1.48 -18.08 -22.71
C HIS A 113 0.97 -19.36 -23.40
N ARG A 114 0.37 -19.25 -24.59
CA ARG A 114 -0.05 -20.40 -25.38
C ARG A 114 1.14 -21.19 -25.91
N SER A 115 2.18 -20.54 -26.45
CA SER A 115 3.39 -21.22 -26.94
C SER A 115 4.10 -21.99 -25.82
N LEU A 116 4.05 -21.49 -24.58
CA LEU A 116 4.48 -22.17 -23.35
C LEU A 116 3.54 -23.30 -22.87
N SER A 117 2.46 -23.58 -23.60
CA SER A 117 1.38 -24.52 -23.24
C SER A 117 0.61 -24.17 -21.96
N LEU A 118 0.64 -22.91 -21.54
CA LEU A 118 -0.11 -22.35 -20.40
C LEU A 118 -1.50 -21.87 -20.86
N TYR A 119 -2.28 -22.74 -21.49
CA TYR A 119 -3.53 -22.40 -22.19
C TYR A 119 -4.53 -21.63 -21.31
N ASN A 120 -4.65 -21.97 -20.03
CA ASN A 120 -5.54 -21.25 -19.09
C ASN A 120 -5.09 -19.80 -18.82
N GLU A 121 -3.79 -19.50 -18.85
CA GLU A 121 -3.32 -18.12 -18.74
C GLU A 121 -3.47 -17.37 -20.06
N SER A 122 -3.21 -18.03 -21.20
CA SER A 122 -3.51 -17.46 -22.52
C SER A 122 -4.99 -17.06 -22.63
N GLU A 123 -5.93 -17.95 -22.30
CA GLU A 123 -7.37 -17.68 -22.38
C GLU A 123 -7.79 -16.49 -21.47
N LYS A 124 -7.13 -16.26 -20.32
CA LYS A 124 -7.34 -15.04 -19.52
C LYS A 124 -6.89 -13.77 -20.25
N TYR A 125 -5.74 -13.79 -20.92
CA TYR A 125 -5.28 -12.67 -21.73
C TYR A 125 -6.17 -12.44 -22.96
N VAL A 126 -6.58 -13.48 -23.67
CA VAL A 126 -7.52 -13.37 -24.81
C VAL A 126 -8.86 -12.77 -24.36
N ASN A 127 -9.45 -13.26 -23.26
CA ASN A 127 -10.72 -12.71 -22.78
C ASN A 127 -10.58 -11.23 -22.35
N ARG A 128 -9.47 -10.84 -21.69
CA ARG A 128 -9.15 -9.42 -21.41
C ARG A 128 -8.99 -8.60 -22.71
N ALA A 129 -8.36 -9.18 -23.73
CA ALA A 129 -8.15 -8.55 -25.02
C ALA A 129 -9.49 -8.32 -25.74
N ILE A 130 -10.41 -9.29 -25.75
CA ILE A 130 -11.75 -9.17 -26.36
C ILE A 130 -12.55 -8.04 -25.68
N GLU A 131 -12.57 -7.97 -24.34
CA GLU A 131 -13.24 -6.87 -23.61
C GLU A 131 -12.56 -5.49 -23.79
N THR A 132 -11.33 -5.48 -24.30
CA THR A 132 -10.61 -4.25 -24.69
C THR A 132 -10.90 -3.88 -26.14
N ALA A 133 -10.95 -4.86 -27.05
CA ALA A 133 -11.25 -4.70 -28.47
C ALA A 133 -12.62 -4.06 -28.72
N LYS A 134 -13.62 -4.45 -27.93
CA LYS A 134 -14.98 -3.88 -27.93
C LYS A 134 -15.06 -2.36 -27.66
N LYS A 135 -13.95 -1.73 -27.29
CA LYS A 135 -13.84 -0.28 -27.02
C LYS A 135 -13.08 0.48 -28.12
N ILE A 136 -12.65 -0.20 -29.19
CA ILE A 136 -12.01 0.44 -30.34
C ILE A 136 -13.08 1.18 -31.14
N ASP A 137 -12.91 2.49 -31.33
CA ASP A 137 -13.90 3.36 -31.98
C ASP A 137 -14.07 3.11 -33.49
N ASP A 138 -13.04 2.59 -34.16
CA ASP A 138 -13.04 2.25 -35.60
C ASP A 138 -13.55 0.80 -35.75
N PRO A 139 -14.78 0.58 -36.29
CA PRO A 139 -15.38 -0.76 -36.33
C PRO A 139 -14.52 -1.76 -37.10
N LYS A 140 -13.98 -1.37 -38.26
CA LYS A 140 -13.14 -2.26 -39.07
C LYS A 140 -11.88 -2.70 -38.32
N ARG A 141 -11.29 -1.80 -37.53
CA ARG A 141 -10.15 -2.18 -36.66
C ARG A 141 -10.59 -3.05 -35.49
N ALA A 142 -11.77 -2.80 -34.93
CA ALA A 142 -12.34 -3.65 -33.89
C ALA A 142 -12.55 -5.08 -34.40
N ASP A 143 -13.19 -5.23 -35.56
CA ASP A 143 -13.51 -6.52 -36.20
C ASP A 143 -12.25 -7.33 -36.53
N VAL A 144 -11.26 -6.75 -37.23
CA VAL A 144 -9.96 -7.43 -37.46
C VAL A 144 -9.30 -7.85 -36.15
N THR A 145 -9.38 -7.00 -35.12
CA THR A 145 -8.79 -7.30 -33.82
C THR A 145 -9.54 -8.43 -33.11
N LEU A 146 -10.86 -8.48 -33.21
CA LEU A 146 -11.70 -9.55 -32.67
C LEU A 146 -11.47 -10.87 -33.41
N GLY A 147 -11.39 -10.85 -34.74
CA GLY A 147 -11.07 -12.04 -35.56
C GLY A 147 -9.72 -12.65 -35.21
N LEU A 148 -8.67 -11.82 -35.04
CA LEU A 148 -7.36 -12.27 -34.57
C LEU A 148 -7.39 -12.90 -33.16
N LEU A 149 -8.26 -12.40 -32.27
CA LEU A 149 -8.40 -12.94 -30.91
C LEU A 149 -9.21 -14.23 -30.86
N GLU A 150 -10.24 -14.37 -31.70
CA GLU A 150 -10.95 -15.64 -31.87
C GLU A 150 -10.03 -16.69 -32.52
N GLN A 151 -9.16 -16.30 -33.47
CA GLN A 151 -8.12 -17.16 -34.03
C GLN A 151 -7.10 -17.62 -32.97
N GLU A 152 -6.57 -16.71 -32.14
CA GLU A 152 -5.66 -17.08 -31.04
C GLU A 152 -6.34 -17.99 -30.00
N LYS A 153 -7.64 -17.77 -29.73
CA LYS A 153 -8.46 -18.68 -28.90
C LYS A 153 -8.60 -20.07 -29.54
N ALA A 154 -8.89 -20.11 -30.84
CA ALA A 154 -9.02 -21.35 -31.62
C ALA A 154 -7.71 -22.15 -31.60
N MET A 155 -6.57 -21.49 -31.80
CA MET A 155 -5.24 -22.11 -31.66
C MET A 155 -5.05 -22.71 -30.27
N GLY A 156 -5.39 -21.97 -29.20
CA GLY A 156 -5.32 -22.46 -27.82
C GLY A 156 -6.19 -23.70 -27.56
N LYS A 157 -7.42 -23.75 -28.10
CA LYS A 157 -8.27 -24.95 -28.03
C LYS A 157 -7.71 -26.11 -28.87
N SER A 158 -7.17 -25.82 -30.06
CA SER A 158 -6.57 -26.83 -30.95
C SER A 158 -5.35 -27.49 -30.32
N GLU A 159 -4.42 -26.71 -29.77
CA GLU A 159 -3.20 -27.18 -29.10
C GLU A 159 -3.48 -27.87 -27.75
N SER A 160 -4.68 -27.69 -27.18
CA SER A 160 -5.19 -28.45 -26.04
C SER A 160 -6.00 -29.71 -26.45
N GLY A 161 -6.10 -30.03 -27.74
CA GLY A 161 -6.86 -31.18 -28.28
C GLY A 161 -8.37 -30.96 -28.45
N ASN A 162 -8.89 -29.77 -28.15
CA ASN A 162 -10.31 -29.44 -28.26
C ASN A 162 -10.68 -28.95 -29.67
N PHE A 163 -10.35 -29.74 -30.69
CA PHE A 163 -10.44 -29.36 -32.10
C PHE A 163 -11.84 -28.93 -32.56
N ARG A 164 -12.91 -29.52 -32.00
CA ARG A 164 -14.31 -29.11 -32.32
C ARG A 164 -14.61 -27.68 -31.86
N GLU A 165 -14.14 -27.28 -30.67
CA GLU A 165 -14.24 -25.89 -30.21
C GLU A 165 -13.33 -24.96 -31.02
N ALA A 166 -12.13 -25.42 -31.37
CA ALA A 166 -11.22 -24.65 -32.22
C ALA A 166 -11.86 -24.29 -33.58
N ILE A 167 -12.51 -25.25 -34.24
CA ILE A 167 -13.22 -25.03 -35.51
C ILE A 167 -14.31 -23.96 -35.38
N ILE A 168 -15.12 -23.99 -34.31
CA ILE A 168 -16.14 -22.96 -34.05
C ILE A 168 -15.52 -21.57 -33.91
N HIS A 169 -14.37 -21.47 -33.23
CA HIS A 169 -13.65 -20.20 -33.08
C HIS A 169 -12.96 -19.75 -34.38
N PHE A 170 -12.46 -20.67 -35.23
CA PHE A 170 -11.97 -20.32 -36.58
C PHE A 170 -13.09 -19.85 -37.51
N ASP A 171 -14.28 -20.45 -37.44
CA ASP A 171 -15.44 -19.99 -38.21
C ASP A 171 -15.86 -18.58 -37.78
N LYS A 172 -15.93 -18.32 -36.47
CA LYS A 172 -16.18 -16.98 -35.94
C LYS A 172 -15.09 -15.97 -36.29
N ALA A 173 -13.82 -16.39 -36.37
CA ALA A 173 -12.74 -15.53 -36.86
C ALA A 173 -12.93 -15.15 -38.33
N ALA A 174 -13.43 -16.07 -39.17
CA ALA A 174 -13.72 -15.81 -40.58
C ALA A 174 -14.84 -14.77 -40.75
N GLU A 175 -15.93 -14.86 -39.96
CA GLU A 175 -17.01 -13.85 -39.94
C GLU A 175 -16.46 -12.42 -39.80
N TYR A 176 -15.56 -12.19 -38.83
CA TYR A 176 -14.91 -10.88 -38.64
C TYR A 176 -13.97 -10.46 -39.78
N PHE A 177 -13.31 -11.40 -40.45
CA PHE A 177 -12.42 -11.08 -41.57
C PHE A 177 -13.21 -10.71 -42.84
N GLU A 178 -14.34 -11.38 -43.11
CA GLU A 178 -15.20 -11.12 -44.27
C GLU A 178 -15.83 -9.71 -44.23
N GLU A 179 -16.23 -9.22 -43.05
CA GLU A 179 -16.88 -7.90 -42.92
C GLU A 179 -15.90 -6.70 -43.01
N SER A 180 -14.61 -6.91 -42.70
CA SER A 180 -13.72 -5.79 -42.32
C SER A 180 -12.58 -5.48 -43.31
N VAL A 181 -11.81 -6.48 -43.78
CA VAL A 181 -10.58 -6.25 -44.58
C VAL A 181 -10.30 -7.39 -45.57
N THR A 182 -9.96 -7.02 -46.82
CA THR A 182 -9.38 -7.91 -47.84
C THR A 182 -7.91 -8.26 -47.55
N ASP A 183 -7.60 -8.78 -46.35
CA ASP A 183 -6.26 -9.28 -46.03
C ASP A 183 -6.24 -10.80 -46.27
N THR A 184 -5.89 -11.15 -47.50
CA THR A 184 -5.78 -12.52 -47.98
C THR A 184 -4.89 -13.38 -47.07
N LEU A 185 -3.88 -12.79 -46.41
CA LEU A 185 -2.97 -13.54 -45.54
C LEU A 185 -3.65 -14.01 -44.25
N LEU A 186 -4.50 -13.17 -43.64
CA LEU A 186 -5.24 -13.52 -42.42
C LEU A 186 -6.29 -14.62 -42.69
N ILE A 187 -7.00 -14.51 -43.82
CA ILE A 187 -8.00 -15.48 -44.26
C ILE A 187 -7.32 -16.82 -44.60
N ALA A 188 -6.22 -16.78 -45.37
CA ALA A 188 -5.43 -17.96 -45.70
C ALA A 188 -4.83 -18.64 -44.45
N GLN A 189 -4.33 -17.85 -43.49
CA GLN A 189 -3.85 -18.37 -42.21
C GLN A 189 -4.97 -19.03 -41.38
N ASN A 190 -6.18 -18.46 -41.40
CA ASN A 190 -7.33 -19.02 -40.71
C ASN A 190 -7.72 -20.39 -41.29
N HIS A 191 -7.77 -20.51 -42.63
CA HIS A 191 -7.98 -21.80 -43.30
C HIS A 191 -6.87 -22.80 -43.00
N GLN A 192 -5.60 -22.37 -42.95
CA GLN A 192 -4.48 -23.25 -42.61
C GLN A 192 -4.61 -23.84 -41.20
N PHE A 193 -4.94 -23.02 -40.20
CA PHE A 193 -5.15 -23.49 -38.84
C PHE A 193 -6.41 -24.36 -38.70
N LYS A 194 -7.50 -24.03 -39.40
CA LYS A 194 -8.72 -24.83 -39.43
C LYS A 194 -8.48 -26.20 -40.09
N GLY A 195 -7.67 -26.27 -41.14
CA GLY A 195 -7.22 -27.52 -41.77
C GLY A 195 -6.44 -28.41 -40.79
N GLN A 196 -5.55 -27.83 -39.99
CA GLN A 196 -4.85 -28.54 -38.91
C GLN A 196 -5.81 -29.05 -37.81
N ALA A 197 -6.85 -28.29 -37.46
CA ALA A 197 -7.88 -28.78 -36.54
C ALA A 197 -8.70 -29.94 -37.11
N PHE A 198 -8.98 -29.95 -38.42
CA PHE A 198 -9.61 -31.11 -39.08
C PHE A 198 -8.69 -32.34 -39.14
N LEU A 199 -7.38 -32.17 -39.32
CA LEU A 199 -6.41 -33.29 -39.16
C LEU A 199 -6.49 -33.89 -37.76
N GLY A 200 -6.58 -33.05 -36.72
CA GLY A 200 -6.74 -33.49 -35.32
C GLY A 200 -8.07 -34.22 -35.03
N LEU A 201 -9.06 -34.15 -35.93
CA LEU A 201 -10.31 -34.90 -35.88
C LEU A 201 -10.34 -36.11 -36.83
N ASP A 202 -9.22 -36.42 -37.50
CA ASP A 202 -9.14 -37.41 -38.59
C ASP A 202 -10.10 -37.13 -39.78
N GLU A 203 -10.59 -35.88 -39.93
CA GLU A 203 -11.49 -35.46 -41.01
C GLU A 203 -10.70 -35.05 -42.28
N TYR A 204 -9.90 -35.97 -42.81
CA TYR A 204 -8.84 -35.71 -43.80
C TYR A 204 -9.29 -34.96 -45.06
N GLU A 205 -10.44 -35.30 -45.68
CA GLU A 205 -10.91 -34.58 -46.88
C GLU A 205 -11.30 -33.12 -46.57
N LYS A 206 -11.79 -32.83 -45.36
CA LYS A 206 -12.06 -31.45 -44.95
C LYS A 206 -10.77 -30.70 -44.69
N ALA A 207 -9.78 -31.35 -44.07
CA ALA A 207 -8.44 -30.78 -43.92
C ALA A 207 -7.83 -30.40 -45.28
N ILE A 208 -7.83 -31.33 -46.25
CA ILE A 208 -7.37 -31.09 -47.63
C ILE A 208 -8.16 -29.92 -48.26
N THR A 209 -9.48 -29.88 -48.09
CA THR A 209 -10.32 -28.79 -48.62
C THR A 209 -9.93 -27.43 -48.02
N GLU A 210 -9.70 -27.33 -46.72
CA GLU A 210 -9.25 -26.09 -46.09
C GLU A 210 -7.83 -25.70 -46.54
N PHE A 211 -6.89 -26.65 -46.65
CA PHE A 211 -5.54 -26.36 -47.18
C PHE A 211 -5.56 -25.94 -48.65
N GLN A 212 -6.44 -26.49 -49.48
CA GLN A 212 -6.60 -26.07 -50.87
C GLN A 212 -7.06 -24.61 -50.96
N LYS A 213 -8.01 -24.17 -50.11
CA LYS A 213 -8.40 -22.75 -50.03
C LYS A 213 -7.20 -21.83 -49.72
N VAL A 214 -6.24 -22.28 -48.90
CA VAL A 214 -5.01 -21.52 -48.65
C VAL A 214 -4.24 -21.30 -49.95
N LEU A 215 -4.08 -22.34 -50.77
CA LEU A 215 -3.36 -22.29 -52.04
C LEU A 215 -4.10 -21.46 -53.10
N ASP A 216 -5.42 -21.59 -53.18
CA ASP A 216 -6.28 -20.83 -54.09
C ASP A 216 -6.24 -19.33 -53.77
N LEU A 217 -6.26 -18.98 -52.48
CA LEU A 217 -6.06 -17.61 -52.00
C LEU A 217 -4.61 -17.12 -52.19
N TRP A 218 -3.63 -18.03 -52.26
CA TRP A 218 -2.22 -17.64 -52.29
C TRP A 218 -1.80 -16.95 -53.58
N GLY A 219 -2.26 -17.47 -54.73
CA GLY A 219 -1.86 -16.99 -56.06
C GLY A 219 -0.34 -16.82 -56.19
N ASP A 220 0.08 -15.66 -56.67
CA ASP A 220 1.49 -15.29 -56.88
C ASP A 220 2.19 -14.73 -55.62
N MET A 221 1.58 -14.81 -54.42
CA MET A 221 2.23 -14.32 -53.21
C MET A 221 3.52 -15.10 -52.90
N PRO A 222 4.58 -14.43 -52.38
CA PRO A 222 5.82 -15.10 -52.02
C PRO A 222 5.63 -16.31 -51.09
N ASP A 223 6.47 -17.33 -51.29
CA ASP A 223 6.51 -18.51 -50.43
C ASP A 223 6.81 -18.13 -48.98
N ASN A 224 5.99 -18.62 -48.03
CA ASN A 224 6.21 -18.46 -46.61
C ASN A 224 5.70 -19.68 -45.81
N TYR A 225 5.78 -19.61 -44.48
CA TYR A 225 5.44 -20.72 -43.59
C TYR A 225 3.97 -21.17 -43.67
N ILE A 226 3.00 -20.30 -43.99
CA ILE A 226 1.57 -20.67 -44.05
C ILE A 226 1.32 -21.59 -45.25
N LYS A 227 1.86 -21.22 -46.42
CA LYS A 227 1.83 -22.06 -47.64
C LYS A 227 2.56 -23.38 -47.40
N GLY A 228 3.76 -23.33 -46.83
CA GLY A 228 4.54 -24.52 -46.52
C GLY A 228 3.85 -25.47 -45.53
N MET A 229 3.25 -24.92 -44.46
CA MET A 229 2.47 -25.69 -43.47
C MET A 229 1.16 -26.25 -44.03
N SER A 230 0.63 -25.67 -45.11
CA SER A 230 -0.52 -26.22 -45.83
C SER A 230 -0.11 -27.46 -46.64
N TYR A 231 1.02 -27.42 -47.35
CA TYR A 231 1.60 -28.60 -47.99
C TYR A 231 1.97 -29.69 -46.96
N VAL A 232 2.53 -29.34 -45.79
CA VAL A 232 2.76 -30.29 -44.69
C VAL A 232 1.46 -30.98 -44.27
N GLY A 233 0.38 -30.20 -44.05
CA GLY A 233 -0.92 -30.75 -43.65
C GLY A 233 -1.58 -31.62 -44.73
N MET A 234 -1.47 -31.23 -46.00
CA MET A 234 -1.93 -32.05 -47.13
C MET A 234 -1.14 -33.37 -47.22
N ALA A 235 0.18 -33.33 -47.02
CA ALA A 235 1.00 -34.55 -46.97
C ALA A 235 0.58 -35.51 -45.85
N GLN A 236 0.27 -34.99 -44.66
CA GLN A 236 -0.28 -35.80 -43.55
C GLN A 236 -1.62 -36.44 -43.93
N ALA A 237 -2.58 -35.65 -44.43
CA ALA A 237 -3.89 -36.15 -44.88
C ALA A 237 -3.77 -37.23 -45.97
N TYR A 238 -2.89 -37.02 -46.96
CA TYR A 238 -2.65 -37.99 -48.02
C TYR A 238 -1.94 -39.25 -47.54
N SER A 239 -1.02 -39.15 -46.56
CA SER A 239 -0.39 -40.31 -45.93
C SER A 239 -1.41 -41.16 -45.17
N LYS A 240 -2.30 -40.53 -44.39
CA LYS A 240 -3.38 -41.22 -43.64
C LYS A 240 -4.42 -41.86 -44.56
N THR A 241 -4.70 -41.26 -45.71
CA THR A 241 -5.62 -41.80 -46.72
C THR A 241 -4.94 -42.69 -47.77
N ASN A 242 -3.67 -43.07 -47.55
CA ASN A 242 -2.86 -43.93 -48.41
C ASN A 242 -2.71 -43.45 -49.88
N ARG A 243 -2.77 -42.13 -50.11
CA ARG A 243 -2.55 -41.47 -51.42
C ARG A 243 -1.07 -41.08 -51.56
N LEU A 244 -0.18 -42.07 -51.55
CA LEU A 244 1.26 -41.89 -51.33
C LEU A 244 1.94 -40.94 -52.34
N GLU A 245 1.58 -40.98 -53.63
CA GLU A 245 2.16 -40.07 -54.63
C GLU A 245 1.83 -38.59 -54.32
N LEU A 246 0.57 -38.29 -53.98
CA LEU A 246 0.16 -36.94 -53.59
C LEU A 246 0.80 -36.51 -52.26
N ALA A 247 0.96 -37.44 -51.32
CA ALA A 247 1.66 -37.17 -50.07
C ALA A 247 3.12 -36.77 -50.31
N LYS A 248 3.81 -37.50 -51.19
CA LYS A 248 5.19 -37.24 -51.59
C LYS A 248 5.36 -35.91 -52.33
N GLU A 249 4.50 -35.64 -53.31
CA GLU A 249 4.48 -34.34 -54.03
C GLU A 249 4.34 -33.16 -53.05
N ASN A 250 3.44 -33.28 -52.08
CA ASN A 250 3.24 -32.24 -51.07
C ASN A 250 4.42 -32.13 -50.08
N LEU A 251 5.12 -33.23 -49.76
CA LEU A 251 6.37 -33.15 -48.98
C LEU A 251 7.50 -32.46 -49.75
N ASP A 252 7.65 -32.69 -51.05
CA ASP A 252 8.67 -32.04 -51.87
C ASP A 252 8.38 -30.53 -52.03
N LEU A 253 7.09 -30.17 -52.20
CA LEU A 253 6.64 -28.76 -52.18
C LEU A 253 6.85 -28.09 -50.82
N ALA A 254 6.56 -28.79 -49.72
CA ALA A 254 6.83 -28.32 -48.37
C ALA A 254 8.33 -28.11 -48.12
N GLU A 255 9.20 -29.05 -48.53
CA GLU A 255 10.65 -28.96 -48.37
C GLU A 255 11.25 -27.79 -49.15
N LYS A 256 10.75 -27.55 -50.37
CA LYS A 256 11.11 -26.38 -51.18
C LYS A 256 10.70 -25.07 -50.51
N THR A 257 9.44 -24.97 -50.07
CA THR A 257 8.83 -23.76 -49.50
C THR A 257 9.40 -23.41 -48.11
N LEU A 258 9.70 -24.41 -47.29
CA LEU A 258 10.20 -24.25 -45.91
C LEU A 258 11.73 -24.26 -45.80
N LYS A 259 12.44 -24.27 -46.94
CA LYS A 259 13.90 -24.35 -46.99
C LYS A 259 14.55 -23.16 -46.27
N GLY A 260 15.27 -23.44 -45.19
CA GLY A 260 15.93 -22.41 -44.37
C GLY A 260 15.04 -21.80 -43.29
N SER A 261 13.81 -22.28 -43.09
CA SER A 261 12.95 -21.84 -41.98
C SER A 261 13.63 -22.07 -40.62
N GLU A 262 13.74 -21.01 -39.81
CA GLU A 262 14.29 -21.08 -38.45
C GLU A 262 13.23 -21.50 -37.42
N TYR A 263 11.93 -21.31 -37.73
CA TYR A 263 10.82 -21.63 -36.84
C TYR A 263 10.79 -23.11 -36.42
N LEU A 264 11.01 -23.36 -35.12
CA LEU A 264 11.15 -24.70 -34.57
C LEU A 264 9.92 -25.59 -34.77
N GLU A 265 8.72 -25.09 -34.48
CA GLU A 265 7.48 -25.88 -34.64
C GLU A 265 7.18 -26.21 -36.11
N VAL A 266 7.49 -25.30 -37.05
CA VAL A 266 7.36 -25.54 -38.50
C VAL A 266 8.32 -26.64 -38.96
N ARG A 267 9.59 -26.57 -38.52
CA ARG A 267 10.57 -27.63 -38.80
C ARG A 267 10.14 -28.97 -38.19
N LYS A 268 9.60 -28.96 -36.97
CA LYS A 268 9.11 -30.16 -36.29
C LYS A 268 7.94 -30.80 -37.05
N ALA A 269 6.91 -30.03 -37.39
CA ALA A 269 5.74 -30.50 -38.13
C ALA A 269 6.10 -31.10 -39.50
N PHE A 270 7.05 -30.49 -40.21
CA PHE A 270 7.59 -31.06 -41.45
C PHE A 270 8.24 -32.45 -41.25
N TRP A 271 9.00 -32.65 -40.17
CA TRP A 271 9.57 -33.96 -39.84
C TRP A 271 8.52 -34.95 -39.34
N ASP A 272 7.50 -34.51 -38.59
CA ASP A 272 6.36 -35.33 -38.20
C ASP A 272 5.62 -35.86 -39.46
N ALA A 273 5.33 -34.98 -40.44
CA ALA A 273 4.74 -35.38 -41.72
C ALA A 273 5.62 -36.34 -42.54
N LYS A 274 6.94 -36.15 -42.57
CA LYS A 274 7.87 -37.11 -43.20
C LYS A 274 7.83 -38.48 -42.49
N ILE A 275 7.72 -38.52 -41.16
CA ILE A 275 7.58 -39.77 -40.40
C ILE A 275 6.27 -40.48 -40.79
N GLU A 276 5.14 -39.76 -40.83
CA GLU A 276 3.84 -40.32 -41.24
C GLU A 276 3.86 -40.89 -42.66
N TYR A 277 4.46 -40.18 -43.61
CA TYR A 277 4.66 -40.67 -44.98
C TYR A 277 5.54 -41.93 -45.01
N TYR A 278 6.71 -41.92 -44.35
CA TYR A 278 7.61 -43.08 -44.35
C TYR A 278 6.99 -44.32 -43.67
N GLN A 279 6.08 -44.13 -42.70
CA GLN A 279 5.28 -45.22 -42.14
C GLN A 279 4.30 -45.78 -43.18
N ALA A 280 3.52 -44.91 -43.83
CA ALA A 280 2.52 -45.31 -44.82
C ALA A 280 3.15 -45.95 -46.08
N ALA A 281 4.29 -45.44 -46.53
CA ALA A 281 5.07 -45.97 -47.65
C ALA A 281 5.98 -47.17 -47.28
N ASN A 282 6.01 -47.59 -46.01
CA ASN A 282 6.88 -48.66 -45.49
C ASN A 282 8.39 -48.42 -45.73
N GLU A 283 8.82 -47.16 -45.75
CA GLU A 283 10.22 -46.72 -45.96
C GLU A 283 11.03 -46.77 -44.65
N VAL A 284 11.05 -47.94 -43.99
CA VAL A 284 11.57 -48.15 -42.62
C VAL A 284 13.00 -47.62 -42.42
N ASN A 285 13.85 -47.70 -43.45
CA ASN A 285 15.24 -47.22 -43.39
C ASN A 285 15.37 -45.71 -43.14
N LEU A 286 14.37 -44.91 -43.52
CA LEU A 286 14.39 -43.45 -43.37
C LEU A 286 13.82 -42.98 -42.02
N LEU A 287 12.97 -43.80 -41.38
CA LEU A 287 12.33 -43.48 -40.09
C LEU A 287 13.36 -43.12 -39.00
N LYS A 288 14.45 -43.89 -38.88
CA LYS A 288 15.48 -43.64 -37.85
C LYS A 288 16.07 -42.23 -37.95
N THR A 289 16.34 -41.77 -39.17
CA THR A 289 16.87 -40.42 -39.43
C THR A 289 15.82 -39.35 -39.19
N ALA A 290 14.58 -39.57 -39.63
CA ALA A 290 13.49 -38.63 -39.45
C ALA A 290 13.13 -38.43 -37.96
N TYR A 291 13.02 -39.50 -37.18
CA TYR A 291 12.83 -39.43 -35.73
C TYR A 291 13.97 -38.67 -35.05
N SER A 292 15.23 -38.99 -35.37
CA SER A 292 16.39 -38.28 -34.79
C SER A 292 16.35 -36.76 -35.02
N LYS A 293 15.95 -36.31 -36.22
CA LYS A 293 15.76 -34.89 -36.53
C LYS A 293 14.61 -34.28 -35.74
N ARG A 294 13.46 -34.95 -35.69
CA ARG A 294 12.24 -34.54 -34.97
C ARG A 294 12.47 -34.44 -33.46
N ASP A 295 13.14 -35.43 -32.86
CA ASP A 295 13.50 -35.45 -31.44
C ASP A 295 14.52 -34.37 -31.08
N SER A 296 15.51 -34.09 -31.95
CA SER A 296 16.46 -32.98 -31.74
C SER A 296 15.73 -31.64 -31.62
N ILE A 297 14.77 -31.36 -32.51
CA ILE A 297 13.98 -30.12 -32.50
C ILE A 297 13.03 -30.10 -31.28
N THR A 298 12.42 -31.23 -30.95
CA THR A 298 11.53 -31.37 -29.78
C THR A 298 12.28 -31.05 -28.47
N ASN A 299 13.52 -31.52 -28.33
CA ASN A 299 14.37 -31.22 -27.18
C ASN A 299 14.78 -29.75 -27.10
N GLU A 300 14.99 -29.09 -28.25
CA GLU A 300 15.28 -27.65 -28.32
C GLU A 300 14.09 -26.80 -27.86
N ILE A 301 12.89 -27.09 -28.38
CA ILE A 301 11.63 -26.47 -27.94
C ILE A 301 11.41 -26.69 -26.43
N LYS A 302 11.58 -27.93 -25.96
CA LYS A 302 11.43 -28.25 -24.53
C LYS A 302 12.39 -27.44 -23.67
N LYS A 303 13.67 -27.33 -24.06
CA LYS A 303 14.67 -26.53 -23.34
C LYS A 303 14.29 -25.05 -23.21
N GLN A 304 13.68 -24.47 -24.25
CA GLN A 304 13.15 -23.09 -24.19
C GLN A 304 12.00 -22.97 -23.19
N LYS A 305 11.05 -23.93 -23.18
CA LYS A 305 9.93 -23.95 -22.22
C LYS A 305 10.40 -24.16 -20.78
N ASP A 306 11.24 -25.16 -20.52
CA ASP A 306 11.76 -25.48 -19.18
C ASP A 306 12.51 -24.26 -18.58
N SER A 307 13.37 -23.60 -19.39
CA SER A 307 14.09 -22.38 -18.98
C SER A 307 13.17 -21.22 -18.58
N PHE A 308 11.98 -21.11 -19.19
CA PHE A 308 10.99 -20.11 -18.80
C PHE A 308 10.25 -20.49 -17.52
N LEU A 309 9.91 -21.77 -17.34
CA LEU A 309 9.19 -22.27 -16.17
C LEU A 309 10.04 -22.14 -14.90
N ASP A 310 11.31 -22.54 -14.96
CA ASP A 310 12.28 -22.38 -13.86
C ASP A 310 12.39 -20.90 -13.44
N TYR A 311 12.49 -20.00 -14.42
CA TYR A 311 12.52 -18.57 -14.16
C TYR A 311 11.22 -18.09 -13.49
N SER A 312 10.06 -18.43 -14.05
CA SER A 312 8.76 -17.97 -13.54
C SER A 312 8.49 -18.47 -12.12
N PHE A 313 8.89 -19.70 -11.82
CA PHE A 313 8.85 -20.25 -10.46
C PHE A 313 9.78 -19.49 -9.51
N SER A 314 10.99 -19.12 -9.97
CA SER A 314 11.93 -18.32 -9.18
C SER A 314 11.42 -16.89 -8.90
N GLU A 315 10.78 -16.24 -9.89
CA GLU A 315 10.21 -14.90 -9.75
C GLU A 315 9.01 -14.91 -8.79
N LEU A 316 8.07 -15.85 -8.97
CA LEU A 316 6.94 -16.04 -8.07
C LEU A 316 7.40 -16.34 -6.62
N SER A 317 8.47 -17.12 -6.46
CA SER A 317 9.07 -17.40 -5.15
C SER A 317 9.66 -16.13 -4.51
N GLN A 318 10.35 -15.28 -5.28
CA GLN A 318 10.87 -14.01 -4.79
C GLN A 318 9.75 -13.01 -4.45
N GLU A 319 8.69 -12.95 -5.27
CA GLU A 319 7.53 -12.09 -5.00
C GLU A 319 6.80 -12.55 -3.73
N ASN A 320 6.58 -13.85 -3.56
CA ASN A 320 6.00 -14.41 -2.34
C ASN A 320 6.86 -14.12 -1.09
N LEU A 321 8.19 -14.17 -1.19
CA LEU A 321 9.09 -13.75 -0.11
C LEU A 321 8.97 -12.25 0.19
N LYS A 322 8.85 -11.40 -0.83
CA LYS A 322 8.65 -9.94 -0.68
C LYS A 322 7.29 -9.62 -0.05
N ASN A 323 6.24 -10.28 -0.50
CA ASN A 323 4.88 -10.14 0.02
C ASN A 323 4.79 -10.64 1.47
N SER A 324 5.42 -11.77 1.80
CA SER A 324 5.55 -12.26 3.18
C SER A 324 6.31 -11.28 4.10
N LYS A 325 7.43 -10.69 3.63
CA LYS A 325 8.15 -9.64 4.36
C LYS A 325 7.28 -8.40 4.60
N ASN A 326 6.58 -7.92 3.56
CA ASN A 326 5.68 -6.77 3.65
C ASN A 326 4.50 -7.04 4.61
N GLN A 327 3.95 -8.25 4.62
CA GLN A 327 2.86 -8.63 5.51
C GLN A 327 3.32 -8.74 6.97
N LYS A 328 4.52 -9.29 7.22
CA LYS A 328 5.16 -9.24 8.55
C LYS A 328 5.37 -7.80 9.03
N LEU A 329 5.85 -6.90 8.15
CA LEU A 329 6.03 -5.49 8.48
C LEU A 329 4.70 -4.80 8.85
N LYS A 330 3.63 -5.03 8.08
CA LYS A 330 2.28 -4.55 8.40
C LYS A 330 1.79 -5.07 9.76
N ASN A 331 2.01 -6.35 10.05
CA ASN A 331 1.63 -6.95 11.33
C ASN A 331 2.41 -6.33 12.51
N TYR A 332 3.72 -6.11 12.38
CA TYR A 332 4.50 -5.41 13.40
C TYR A 332 4.03 -3.97 13.62
N ALA A 333 3.67 -3.24 12.55
CA ALA A 333 3.11 -1.90 12.66
C ALA A 333 1.76 -1.88 13.39
N LEU A 334 0.87 -2.86 13.12
CA LEU A 334 -0.40 -3.03 13.84
C LEU A 334 -0.21 -3.33 15.33
N VAL A 335 0.70 -4.24 15.68
CA VAL A 335 1.02 -4.56 17.07
C VAL A 335 1.65 -3.36 17.79
N GLY A 336 2.60 -2.67 17.16
CA GLY A 336 3.23 -1.47 17.70
C GLY A 336 2.23 -0.33 17.95
N GLY A 337 1.36 -0.05 16.96
CA GLY A 337 0.27 0.93 17.12
C GLY A 337 -0.70 0.56 18.24
N SER A 338 -1.06 -0.72 18.36
CA SER A 338 -1.93 -1.22 19.44
C SER A 338 -1.29 -1.04 20.82
N LEU A 339 0.01 -1.30 20.96
CA LEU A 339 0.76 -1.08 22.21
C LEU A 339 0.84 0.40 22.58
N VAL A 340 1.03 1.30 21.62
CA VAL A 340 1.01 2.76 21.85
C VAL A 340 -0.37 3.24 22.31
N LEU A 341 -1.45 2.75 21.69
CA LEU A 341 -2.82 3.07 22.11
C LEU A 341 -3.10 2.55 23.53
N LEU A 342 -2.67 1.32 23.84
CA LEU A 342 -2.86 0.70 25.16
C LEU A 342 -2.05 1.44 26.24
N ALA A 343 -0.81 1.85 25.96
CA ALA A 343 -0.01 2.69 26.84
C ALA A 343 -0.65 4.08 27.07
N GLY A 344 -1.19 4.70 26.02
CA GLY A 344 -1.95 5.95 26.12
C GLY A 344 -3.22 5.83 26.97
N LEU A 345 -3.93 4.71 26.86
CA LEU A 345 -5.12 4.41 27.66
C LEU A 345 -4.77 4.16 29.14
N VAL A 346 -3.71 3.40 29.42
CA VAL A 346 -3.18 3.20 30.78
C VAL A 346 -2.74 4.54 31.39
N PHE A 347 -2.02 5.37 30.64
CA PHE A 347 -1.63 6.72 31.06
C PHE A 347 -2.86 7.60 31.36
N MET A 348 -3.90 7.56 30.52
CA MET A 348 -5.14 8.29 30.73
C MET A 348 -5.86 7.83 32.01
N ILE A 349 -5.95 6.53 32.27
CA ILE A 349 -6.53 5.97 33.50
C ILE A 349 -5.72 6.44 34.72
N PHE A 350 -4.39 6.34 34.68
CA PHE A 350 -3.50 6.80 35.75
C PHE A 350 -3.68 8.30 36.04
N TYR A 351 -3.72 9.13 34.98
CA TYR A 351 -3.95 10.58 35.09
C TYR A 351 -5.32 10.91 35.71
N ARG A 352 -6.39 10.24 35.27
CA ARG A 352 -7.74 10.39 35.85
C ARG A 352 -7.77 9.98 37.33
N ASN A 353 -7.13 8.87 37.69
CA ASN A 353 -7.06 8.39 39.07
C ASN A 353 -6.26 9.34 39.98
N LYS A 354 -5.13 9.88 39.50
CA LYS A 354 -4.36 10.91 40.21
C LYS A 354 -5.22 12.16 40.48
N LYS A 355 -5.87 12.70 39.44
CA LYS A 355 -6.74 13.88 39.55
C LYS A 355 -7.93 13.65 40.49
N LYS A 356 -8.52 12.44 40.50
CA LYS A 356 -9.59 12.06 41.44
C LYS A 356 -9.11 12.10 42.89
N LYS A 357 -7.91 11.56 43.19
CA LYS A 357 -7.31 11.62 44.54
C LYS A 357 -7.01 13.04 44.99
N GLU A 358 -6.52 13.90 44.11
CA GLU A 358 -6.27 15.33 44.40
C GLU A 358 -7.57 16.07 44.78
N ILE A 359 -8.68 15.82 44.05
CA ILE A 359 -10.00 16.39 44.36
C ILE A 359 -10.57 15.86 45.70
N GLN A 360 -10.39 14.56 45.99
CA GLN A 360 -10.86 13.98 47.26
C GLN A 360 -10.15 14.60 48.48
N ARG A 361 -8.82 14.77 48.41
CA ARG A 361 -8.04 15.41 49.48
C ARG A 361 -8.45 16.87 49.71
N PHE A 362 -8.68 17.62 48.63
CA PHE A 362 -9.19 18.99 48.72
C PHE A 362 -10.54 19.05 49.46
N LYS A 363 -11.49 18.19 49.09
CA LYS A 363 -12.80 18.14 49.77
C LYS A 363 -12.68 17.84 51.26
N GLN A 364 -11.89 16.81 51.63
CA GLN A 364 -11.64 16.46 53.03
C GLN A 364 -11.05 17.62 53.82
N TYR A 365 -10.03 18.29 53.29
CA TYR A 365 -9.39 19.42 53.95
C TYR A 365 -10.34 20.62 54.15
N ILE A 366 -11.19 20.94 53.17
CA ILE A 366 -12.22 21.98 53.29
C ILE A 366 -13.27 21.60 54.35
N GLU A 367 -13.67 20.33 54.42
CA GLU A 367 -14.64 19.82 55.38
C GLU A 367 -14.08 19.85 56.82
N GLU A 368 -12.82 19.44 57.01
CA GLU A 368 -12.10 19.54 58.28
C GLU A 368 -11.96 20.99 58.75
N LEU A 369 -11.60 21.93 57.86
CA LEU A 369 -11.53 23.35 58.20
C LEU A 369 -12.89 23.93 58.60
N LYS A 370 -13.96 23.66 57.83
CA LYS A 370 -15.32 24.12 58.16
C LYS A 370 -15.80 23.53 59.50
N LYS A 371 -15.50 22.26 59.77
CA LYS A 371 -15.80 21.62 61.04
C LYS A 371 -15.01 22.25 62.19
N SER A 372 -13.72 22.52 62.00
CA SER A 372 -12.87 23.21 62.99
C SER A 372 -13.37 24.63 63.29
N GLU A 373 -13.79 25.38 62.27
CA GLU A 373 -14.39 26.72 62.45
C GLU A 373 -15.72 26.64 63.21
N ALA A 374 -16.61 25.71 62.85
CA ALA A 374 -17.87 25.47 63.57
C ALA A 374 -17.65 24.99 65.01
N GLU A 375 -16.64 24.14 65.28
CA GLU A 375 -16.27 23.70 66.62
C GLU A 375 -15.64 24.83 67.46
N LYS A 376 -14.83 25.72 66.85
CA LYS A 376 -14.30 26.93 67.51
C LYS A 376 -15.45 27.86 67.93
N ILE A 377 -16.47 28.02 67.08
CA ILE A 377 -17.70 28.78 67.40
C ILE A 377 -18.51 28.08 68.52
N ALA A 378 -18.67 26.75 68.47
CA ALA A 378 -19.43 26.01 69.47
C ALA A 378 -18.74 25.91 70.85
N LYS A 379 -17.40 25.85 70.89
CA LYS A 379 -16.61 25.74 72.14
C LYS A 379 -16.64 26.99 73.03
N GLN A 380 -17.18 28.13 72.56
CA GLN A 380 -17.42 29.29 73.43
C GLN A 380 -18.46 29.05 74.54
N THR A 381 -19.16 27.90 74.59
CA THR A 381 -20.23 27.65 75.58
C THR A 381 -20.02 26.44 76.53
N LYS A 382 -18.85 25.79 76.56
CA LYS A 382 -18.57 24.75 77.59
C LYS A 382 -17.07 24.46 77.79
N ARG A 383 -16.56 24.66 79.01
CA ARG A 383 -15.21 24.25 79.48
C ARG A 383 -15.32 23.17 80.56
N HIS A 384 -14.63 22.04 80.36
CA HIS A 384 -13.95 21.11 81.30
C HIS A 384 -13.55 19.89 80.43
N SER A 385 -12.29 19.68 80.06
CA SER A 385 -11.12 19.24 80.85
C SER A 385 -11.06 17.73 81.04
N GLU A 386 -10.06 17.08 80.43
CA GLU A 386 -9.44 15.89 81.01
C GLU A 386 -8.00 15.69 80.48
N ASN A 387 -7.21 14.99 81.30
CA ASN A 387 -5.75 14.78 81.26
C ASN A 387 -5.24 14.10 79.95
N GLN A 388 -3.94 13.94 79.67
CA GLN A 388 -2.83 13.60 80.58
C GLN A 388 -1.46 13.67 79.87
N ALA A 389 -0.39 14.08 80.58
CA ALA A 389 1.00 13.59 80.49
C ALA A 389 1.97 14.59 81.16
N ASP A 390 2.96 14.05 81.86
CA ASP A 390 3.86 14.78 82.75
C ASP A 390 5.16 15.24 82.04
N ASP A 391 5.55 16.48 82.29
CA ASP A 391 6.88 17.05 82.04
C ASP A 391 6.89 18.46 82.67
N ASN A 392 7.01 18.52 84.00
CA ASN A 392 6.71 19.71 84.80
C ASN A 392 7.79 20.81 84.68
N ILE A 393 7.70 21.62 83.61
CA ILE A 393 8.60 22.75 83.32
C ILE A 393 8.08 24.08 83.91
N MET A 394 6.80 24.20 84.26
CA MET A 394 6.16 25.40 84.85
C MET A 394 4.88 25.05 85.63
N SER A 395 4.41 25.93 86.52
CA SER A 395 3.15 25.72 87.24
C SER A 395 1.92 25.72 86.32
N ALA A 396 0.89 24.95 86.69
CA ALA A 396 -0.38 24.87 85.94
C ALA A 396 -1.03 26.25 85.73
N GLU A 397 -0.97 27.15 86.72
CA GLU A 397 -1.44 28.54 86.60
C GLU A 397 -0.66 29.34 85.54
N SER A 398 0.65 29.13 85.43
CA SER A 398 1.48 29.75 84.39
C SER A 398 1.15 29.19 83.01
N GLU A 399 0.90 27.88 82.92
CA GLU A 399 0.52 27.19 81.69
C GLU A 399 -0.85 27.68 81.17
N GLU A 400 -1.88 27.71 82.03
CA GLU A 400 -3.22 28.22 81.66
C GLU A 400 -3.17 29.70 81.26
N LYS A 401 -2.37 30.51 81.96
CA LYS A 401 -2.14 31.91 81.59
C LYS A 401 -1.55 32.04 80.19
N ILE A 402 -0.52 31.27 79.84
CA ILE A 402 0.07 31.27 78.49
C ILE A 402 -0.96 30.85 77.44
N LEU A 403 -1.75 29.82 77.71
CA LEU A 403 -2.83 29.38 76.82
C LEU A 403 -3.86 30.50 76.58
N SER A 404 -4.27 31.22 77.62
CA SER A 404 -5.22 32.35 77.48
C SER A 404 -4.67 33.52 76.63
N TYR A 405 -3.35 33.72 76.61
CA TYR A 405 -2.71 34.70 75.71
C TYR A 405 -2.55 34.15 74.29
N LEU A 406 -2.32 32.84 74.12
CA LEU A 406 -2.32 32.19 72.80
C LEU A 406 -3.70 32.22 72.13
N GLU A 407 -4.79 32.00 72.89
CA GLU A 407 -6.17 32.17 72.41
C GLU A 407 -6.39 33.61 71.88
N LYS A 408 -6.05 34.63 72.69
CA LYS A 408 -6.14 36.05 72.27
C LYS A 408 -5.26 36.40 71.08
N PHE A 409 -4.09 35.78 70.96
CA PHE A 409 -3.19 35.94 69.81
C PHE A 409 -3.78 35.34 68.52
N GLU A 410 -4.42 34.18 68.62
CA GLU A 410 -5.15 33.54 67.50
C GLU A 410 -6.37 34.38 67.08
N GLU A 411 -7.19 34.85 68.04
CA GLU A 411 -8.37 35.68 67.78
C GLU A 411 -8.01 37.04 67.15
N SER A 412 -6.95 37.69 67.65
CA SER A 412 -6.49 38.99 67.15
C SER A 412 -5.76 38.94 65.81
N LYS A 413 -5.51 37.73 65.27
CA LYS A 413 -4.86 37.49 63.96
C LYS A 413 -3.46 38.10 63.84
N LEU A 414 -2.82 38.40 64.97
CA LEU A 414 -1.50 39.05 65.01
C LEU A 414 -0.40 38.20 64.34
N TYR A 415 -0.60 36.89 64.21
CA TYR A 415 0.24 35.98 63.42
C TYR A 415 0.42 36.40 61.95
N THR A 416 -0.50 37.19 61.38
CA THR A 416 -0.38 37.71 59.99
C THR A 416 0.72 38.77 59.83
N LYS A 417 1.26 39.33 60.91
CA LYS A 417 2.40 40.26 60.81
C LYS A 417 3.69 39.50 60.50
N SER A 418 4.53 40.06 59.61
CA SER A 418 5.75 39.41 59.11
C SER A 418 6.88 39.31 60.13
N ASP A 419 6.84 40.10 61.21
CA ASP A 419 7.86 40.24 62.26
C ASP A 419 7.64 39.33 63.49
N VAL A 420 6.54 38.55 63.51
CA VAL A 420 6.24 37.62 64.60
C VAL A 420 7.33 36.56 64.73
N SER A 421 8.11 36.69 65.79
CA SER A 421 9.15 35.74 66.22
C SER A 421 8.75 35.09 67.56
N LEU A 422 9.42 33.98 67.91
CA LEU A 422 9.19 33.29 69.18
C LEU A 422 9.39 34.24 70.37
N SER A 423 10.43 35.07 70.33
CA SER A 423 10.72 36.08 71.36
C SER A 423 9.63 37.16 71.46
N TRP A 424 9.09 37.61 70.32
CA TRP A 424 7.98 38.56 70.30
C TRP A 424 6.72 37.96 70.91
N LEU A 425 6.37 36.71 70.55
CA LEU A 425 5.18 36.05 71.08
C LEU A 425 5.34 35.68 72.56
N ALA A 426 6.56 35.34 73.01
CA ALA A 426 6.84 35.09 74.43
C ALA A 426 6.62 36.37 75.27
N ALA A 427 7.10 37.52 74.77
CA ALA A 427 6.83 38.82 75.40
C ALA A 427 5.34 39.16 75.42
N TYR A 428 4.60 38.93 74.32
CA TYR A 428 3.14 39.12 74.25
C TYR A 428 2.40 38.24 75.27
N CYS A 429 2.76 36.96 75.39
CA CYS A 429 2.21 36.01 76.35
C CYS A 429 2.75 36.20 77.79
N LYS A 430 3.61 37.21 78.03
CA LYS A 430 4.26 37.52 79.32
C LYS A 430 5.00 36.32 79.92
N THR A 431 5.77 35.61 79.08
CA THR A 431 6.53 34.41 79.43
C THR A 431 7.90 34.38 78.73
N ASN A 432 8.67 33.31 78.89
CA ASN A 432 9.94 33.09 78.20
C ASN A 432 9.82 32.10 77.02
N ASN A 433 10.81 32.11 76.12
CA ASN A 433 10.83 31.29 74.90
C ASN A 433 10.72 29.78 75.16
N LYS A 434 11.31 29.27 76.25
CA LYS A 434 11.26 27.85 76.62
C LYS A 434 9.83 27.45 76.99
N TYR A 435 9.18 28.24 77.85
CA TYR A 435 7.82 28.00 78.31
C TYR A 435 6.81 28.13 77.16
N LEU A 436 6.91 29.17 76.34
CA LEU A 436 6.04 29.33 75.18
C LEU A 436 6.20 28.15 74.19
N SER A 437 7.44 27.78 73.86
CA SER A 437 7.70 26.65 72.95
C SER A 437 7.15 25.34 73.53
N PHE A 438 7.28 25.12 74.83
CA PHE A 438 6.70 23.96 75.51
C PHE A 438 5.17 23.96 75.39
N CYS A 439 4.49 25.06 75.70
CA CYS A 439 3.03 25.16 75.58
C CYS A 439 2.53 24.94 74.14
N ILE A 440 3.21 25.51 73.13
CA ILE A 440 2.83 25.30 71.72
C ILE A 440 3.05 23.84 71.31
N ASN A 441 4.19 23.22 71.66
CA ASN A 441 4.42 21.81 71.35
C ASN A 441 3.40 20.90 72.07
N LYS A 442 3.14 21.12 73.37
CA LYS A 442 2.24 20.30 74.20
C LYS A 442 0.77 20.42 73.78
N HIS A 443 0.26 21.63 73.51
CA HIS A 443 -1.18 21.86 73.26
C HIS A 443 -1.56 22.04 71.79
N LYS A 444 -0.59 22.34 70.91
CA LYS A 444 -0.83 22.50 69.46
C LYS A 444 -0.09 21.44 68.64
N GLY A 445 0.74 20.59 69.26
CA GLY A 445 1.45 19.48 68.60
C GLY A 445 2.54 19.90 67.61
N LYS A 446 3.01 21.14 67.69
CA LYS A 446 3.79 21.82 66.63
C LYS A 446 4.91 22.66 67.23
N ASP A 447 6.02 22.79 66.51
CA ASP A 447 6.98 23.85 66.79
C ASP A 447 6.40 25.23 66.41
N PHE A 448 7.02 26.30 66.92
CA PHE A 448 6.59 27.68 66.69
C PHE A 448 6.45 28.05 65.20
N ASN A 449 7.38 27.61 64.33
CA ASN A 449 7.33 27.97 62.92
C ASN A 449 6.13 27.29 62.25
N ASN A 450 5.94 26.01 62.49
CA ASN A 450 4.82 25.25 61.94
C ASN A 450 3.47 25.77 62.46
N TYR A 451 3.38 26.08 63.76
CA TYR A 451 2.20 26.71 64.37
C TYR A 451 1.82 28.05 63.70
N ILE A 452 2.77 29.00 63.58
CA ILE A 452 2.51 30.29 62.93
C ILE A 452 2.20 30.13 61.45
N ASN A 453 2.95 29.26 60.74
CA ASN A 453 2.73 29.02 59.32
C ASN A 453 1.32 28.46 59.05
N GLU A 454 0.85 27.52 59.86
CA GLU A 454 -0.47 26.91 59.68
C GLU A 454 -1.60 27.90 59.95
N LEU A 455 -1.52 28.69 61.03
CA LEU A 455 -2.47 29.78 61.30
C LEU A 455 -2.58 30.78 60.13
N ARG A 456 -1.44 31.13 59.51
CA ARG A 456 -1.39 32.01 58.33
C ARG A 456 -2.04 31.37 57.10
N ILE A 457 -1.88 30.06 56.90
CA ILE A 457 -2.53 29.33 55.80
C ILE A 457 -4.03 29.15 56.07
N GLU A 458 -4.45 28.80 57.28
CA GLU A 458 -5.86 28.76 57.68
C GLU A 458 -6.53 30.11 57.41
N TYR A 459 -5.92 31.21 57.87
CA TYR A 459 -6.44 32.56 57.67
C TYR A 459 -6.68 32.92 56.21
N ILE A 460 -5.70 32.69 55.32
CA ILE A 460 -5.86 33.04 53.90
C ILE A 460 -6.89 32.14 53.21
N ILE A 461 -7.03 30.89 53.66
CA ILE A 461 -8.04 29.96 53.15
C ILE A 461 -9.45 30.39 53.57
N LEU A 462 -9.64 30.76 54.84
CA LEU A 462 -10.91 31.34 55.30
C LEU A 462 -11.24 32.64 54.56
N LYS A 463 -10.25 33.48 54.23
CA LYS A 463 -10.45 34.65 53.34
C LYS A 463 -10.87 34.25 51.93
N LEU A 464 -10.25 33.23 51.33
CA LEU A 464 -10.58 32.73 49.99
C LEU A 464 -11.98 32.07 49.91
N ILE A 465 -12.43 31.43 50.99
CA ILE A 465 -13.76 30.83 51.09
C ILE A 465 -14.82 31.91 51.35
N ASN A 466 -14.60 32.76 52.36
CA ASN A 466 -15.64 33.68 52.86
C ASN A 466 -15.71 35.03 52.11
N ASN A 467 -14.71 35.37 51.28
CA ASN A 467 -14.68 36.64 50.53
C ASN A 467 -14.21 36.43 49.06
N PRO A 468 -15.13 36.36 48.07
CA PRO A 468 -14.80 36.10 46.67
C PRO A 468 -13.79 37.07 46.03
N VAL A 469 -13.62 38.27 46.57
CA VAL A 469 -12.61 39.26 46.11
C VAL A 469 -11.19 38.70 46.21
N TYR A 470 -10.87 37.96 47.28
CA TYR A 470 -9.53 37.41 47.50
C TYR A 470 -9.13 36.37 46.43
N LYS A 471 -10.10 35.70 45.79
CA LYS A 471 -9.82 34.76 44.68
C LYS A 471 -9.19 35.44 43.45
N LYS A 472 -9.40 36.76 43.30
CA LYS A 472 -8.86 37.56 42.19
C LYS A 472 -7.45 38.12 42.47
N TYR A 473 -6.93 37.94 43.68
CA TYR A 473 -5.61 38.47 44.07
C TYR A 473 -4.48 37.65 43.46
N LYS A 474 -3.34 38.31 43.19
CA LYS A 474 -2.11 37.61 42.78
C LYS A 474 -1.60 36.76 43.97
N ILE A 475 -0.97 35.63 43.68
CA ILE A 475 -0.43 34.73 44.72
C ILE A 475 0.61 35.45 45.62
N ALA A 476 1.36 36.42 45.07
CA ALA A 476 2.23 37.31 45.86
C ALA A 476 1.44 38.15 46.90
N THR A 477 0.32 38.74 46.51
CA THR A 477 -0.55 39.54 47.39
C THR A 477 -1.20 38.68 48.48
N LEU A 478 -1.59 37.44 48.15
CA LEU A 478 -2.10 36.48 49.14
C LEU A 478 -1.00 36.04 50.12
N ALA A 479 0.25 35.93 49.67
CA ALA A 479 1.40 35.64 50.55
C ALA A 479 1.67 36.80 51.52
N GLU A 480 1.60 38.05 51.04
CA GLU A 480 1.79 39.28 51.82
C GLU A 480 0.68 39.45 52.88
N GLU A 481 -0.59 39.34 52.48
CA GLU A 481 -1.77 39.36 53.38
C GLU A 481 -1.68 38.28 54.48
N ALA A 482 -1.06 37.14 54.18
CA ALA A 482 -0.83 36.05 55.13
C ALA A 482 0.48 36.19 55.92
N GLY A 483 1.26 37.26 55.75
CA GLY A 483 2.49 37.51 56.53
C GLY A 483 3.74 36.76 56.07
N PHE A 484 3.77 36.25 54.83
CA PHE A 484 4.96 35.57 54.27
C PHE A 484 5.86 36.53 53.49
N SER A 485 7.16 36.46 53.77
CA SER A 485 8.19 37.28 53.10
C SER A 485 8.48 36.90 51.63
N SER A 486 7.89 35.82 51.10
CA SER A 486 7.98 35.52 49.65
C SER A 486 6.86 34.60 49.17
N GLN A 487 6.45 34.80 47.90
CA GLN A 487 5.50 33.95 47.20
C GLN A 487 5.93 32.48 47.15
N ASN A 488 7.24 32.20 47.03
CA ASN A 488 7.77 30.84 46.97
C ASN A 488 7.63 30.13 48.33
N LYS A 489 8.02 30.79 49.43
CA LYS A 489 7.84 30.24 50.79
C LYS A 489 6.36 29.99 51.10
N PHE A 490 5.49 30.96 50.77
CA PHE A 490 4.04 30.79 50.85
C PHE A 490 3.54 29.58 50.05
N SER A 491 3.90 29.48 48.77
CA SER A 491 3.40 28.42 47.87
C SER A 491 3.85 27.01 48.30
N MET A 492 5.06 26.88 48.84
CA MET A 492 5.56 25.61 49.39
C MET A 492 4.82 25.23 50.67
N ILE A 493 4.66 26.18 51.60
CA ILE A 493 3.99 25.94 52.89
C ILE A 493 2.49 25.69 52.70
N PHE A 494 1.82 26.48 51.87
CA PHE A 494 0.42 26.27 51.46
C PHE A 494 0.24 24.86 50.88
N LYS A 495 1.16 24.39 50.02
CA LYS A 495 1.11 23.03 49.49
C LYS A 495 1.42 21.96 50.53
N SER A 496 2.28 22.24 51.52
CA SER A 496 2.55 21.32 52.62
C SER A 496 1.34 21.15 53.54
N VAL A 497 0.62 22.24 53.82
CA VAL A 497 -0.57 22.25 54.68
C VAL A 497 -1.81 21.70 53.96
N THR A 498 -2.06 22.11 52.71
CA THR A 498 -3.30 21.78 51.97
C THR A 498 -3.17 20.61 50.98
N SER A 499 -1.97 20.02 50.85
CA SER A 499 -1.58 19.09 49.78
C SER A 499 -1.63 19.62 48.32
N ILE A 500 -2.13 20.85 48.06
CA ILE A 500 -2.26 21.42 46.71
C ILE A 500 -1.68 22.84 46.60
N THR A 501 -1.39 23.33 45.40
CA THR A 501 -0.83 24.68 45.23
C THR A 501 -1.92 25.75 45.38
N PRO A 502 -1.58 27.00 45.80
CA PRO A 502 -2.54 28.10 45.90
C PRO A 502 -3.39 28.30 44.63
N SER A 503 -2.76 28.24 43.45
CA SER A 503 -3.45 28.40 42.16
C SER A 503 -4.38 27.23 41.83
N ALA A 504 -4.06 26.01 42.26
CA ALA A 504 -4.96 24.86 42.11
C ALA A 504 -6.15 24.95 43.08
N PHE A 505 -5.91 25.41 44.31
CA PHE A 505 -6.92 25.63 45.34
C PHE A 505 -7.96 26.66 44.91
N ILE A 506 -7.53 27.84 44.44
CA ILE A 506 -8.43 28.88 43.91
C ILE A 506 -9.26 28.34 42.73
N LYS A 507 -8.62 27.65 41.78
CA LYS A 507 -9.29 27.05 40.62
C LYS A 507 -10.29 25.95 41.00
N GLN A 508 -10.11 25.26 42.13
CA GLN A 508 -11.07 24.29 42.64
C GLN A 508 -12.26 24.98 43.33
N LEU A 509 -12.04 26.06 44.09
CA LEU A 509 -13.11 26.89 44.64
C LEU A 509 -14.01 27.49 43.54
N ASP A 510 -13.41 28.11 42.51
CA ASP A 510 -14.12 28.66 41.33
C ASP A 510 -14.87 27.59 40.53
N GLY A 511 -14.51 26.31 40.72
CA GLY A 511 -15.14 25.16 40.08
C GLY A 511 -16.36 24.63 40.83
N GLN A 512 -16.47 24.85 42.15
CA GLN A 512 -17.63 24.42 42.93
C GLN A 512 -18.81 25.38 42.75
N GLU A 513 -18.57 26.69 42.77
CA GLU A 513 -19.56 27.77 42.55
C GLU A 513 -20.18 27.83 41.13
N LYS A 514 -19.91 26.82 40.28
CA LYS A 514 -20.50 26.65 38.95
C LYS A 514 -21.31 25.35 38.82
N THR A 515 -21.43 24.60 39.90
CA THR A 515 -22.16 23.32 39.99
C THR A 515 -23.19 23.28 41.12
N ASP A 516 -23.12 24.24 42.03
CA ASP A 516 -24.19 24.65 42.94
C ASP A 516 -24.87 25.90 42.36
#